data_AF-A0A9W6UMX9-F1
#
_entry.id   AF-A0A9W6UMX9-F1
#
_cell.length_a   1.000
_cell.length_b   1.000
_cell.length_c   1.000
_cell.angle_alpha   90.00
_cell.angle_beta   90.00
_cell.angle_gamma   90.00
#
_symmetry.space_group_name_H-M   'P 1'
#
loop_
_entity.id
_entity.type
_entity.pdbx_description
1 polymer ?
#
loop_
_entity_poly.entity_id
_entity_poly.type
_entity_poly.pdbx_seq_one_letter_code
_entity_poly.pdbx_strand_id
1 'polypeptide(L)'
;MPPLALTLPTGERLLLPFTSRFRSEPVDCSAGGPLDLDTSLLFDADDALRAYAEANGRAPEADGRIRIGYVYATVRFASFPHPGYASVECWAATSEMSRLFARSAGIRKAFTDLTAAAGGVCCLFDTGDGGPEEVCWLNGRSTREMLGGPRFPDRRALVETWPAPEG
;
A
#
# COMPACT_ATOMS: atom_id res chain seq x y z
N MET A 1 -1.90 19.48 -10.57
CA MET A 1 -3.30 19.17 -10.19
C MET A 1 -3.61 19.87 -8.87
N PRO A 2 -4.84 20.38 -8.67
CA PRO A 2 -5.23 20.90 -7.37
C PRO A 2 -5.25 19.77 -6.32
N PRO A 3 -4.94 20.07 -5.04
CA PRO A 3 -4.97 19.06 -3.99
C PRO A 3 -6.40 18.55 -3.75
N LEU A 4 -6.52 17.26 -3.44
CA LEU A 4 -7.78 16.64 -3.04
C LEU A 4 -8.09 17.01 -1.59
N ALA A 5 -9.26 17.61 -1.37
CA ALA A 5 -9.79 17.83 -0.03
C ALA A 5 -10.51 16.59 0.49
N LEU A 6 -10.15 16.13 1.68
CA LEU A 6 -10.69 14.93 2.32
C LEU A 6 -11.27 15.28 3.69
N THR A 7 -12.46 14.77 4.01
CA THR A 7 -13.00 14.77 5.38
C THR A 7 -12.94 13.35 5.94
N LEU A 8 -12.25 13.16 7.07
CA LEU A 8 -12.07 11.86 7.73
C LEU A 8 -13.28 11.46 8.58
N PRO A 9 -13.40 10.19 8.98
CA PRO A 9 -14.43 9.74 9.94
C PRO A 9 -14.43 10.51 11.26
N THR A 10 -13.27 11.02 11.68
CA THR A 10 -13.10 11.87 12.87
C THR A 10 -13.62 13.30 12.67
N GLY A 11 -13.99 13.68 11.45
CA GLY A 11 -14.35 15.04 11.04
C GLY A 11 -13.16 15.93 10.68
N GLU A 12 -11.92 15.45 10.85
CA GLU A 12 -10.71 16.16 10.44
C GLU A 12 -10.67 16.34 8.91
N ARG A 13 -10.09 17.48 8.48
CA ARG A 13 -9.93 17.80 7.06
C ARG A 13 -8.47 17.77 6.64
N LEU A 14 -8.17 17.01 5.59
CA LEU A 14 -6.84 16.88 5.00
C LEU A 14 -6.81 17.37 3.55
N LEU A 15 -5.65 17.85 3.13
CA LEU A 15 -5.35 18.12 1.72
C LEU A 15 -4.29 17.13 1.24
N LEU A 16 -4.62 16.34 0.22
CA LEU A 16 -3.74 15.31 -0.33
C LEU A 16 -3.27 15.71 -1.73
N PRO A 17 -2.00 15.44 -2.09
CA PRO A 17 -1.47 15.70 -3.43
C PRO A 17 -1.88 14.62 -4.45
N PHE A 18 -3.04 13.98 -4.25
CA PHE A 18 -3.52 12.85 -5.04
C PHE A 18 -4.86 13.18 -5.69
N THR A 19 -5.34 12.27 -6.53
CA THR A 19 -6.71 12.30 -7.05
C THR A 19 -7.55 11.17 -6.46
N SER A 20 -8.87 11.30 -6.54
CA SER A 20 -9.81 10.21 -6.29
C SER A 20 -10.69 10.02 -7.51
N ARG A 21 -10.72 8.82 -8.08
CA ARG A 21 -11.36 8.50 -9.36
C ARG A 21 -10.99 9.48 -10.47
N PHE A 22 -9.70 9.81 -10.56
CA PHE A 22 -9.09 10.77 -11.50
C PHE A 22 -9.63 12.21 -11.38
N ARG A 23 -10.22 12.53 -10.23
CA ARG A 23 -10.89 13.79 -9.92
C ARG A 23 -10.28 14.44 -8.68
N SER A 24 -10.49 15.74 -8.53
CA SER A 24 -9.97 16.55 -7.41
C SER A 24 -11.08 17.15 -6.56
N GLU A 25 -12.33 16.82 -6.87
CA GLU A 25 -13.50 17.19 -6.09
C GLU A 25 -13.36 16.68 -4.64
N PRO A 26 -13.82 17.45 -3.64
CA PRO A 26 -13.74 17.02 -2.24
C PRO A 26 -14.40 15.66 -2.00
N VAL A 27 -13.75 14.82 -1.20
CA VAL A 27 -14.26 13.52 -0.78
C VAL A 27 -14.62 13.58 0.70
N ASP A 28 -15.85 13.16 1.02
CA ASP A 28 -16.35 13.06 2.39
C ASP A 28 -16.40 11.60 2.84
N CYS A 29 -15.53 11.24 3.78
CA CYS A 29 -15.47 9.93 4.42
C CYS A 29 -15.99 9.96 5.86
N SER A 30 -16.73 11.01 6.28
CA SER A 30 -17.28 11.14 7.63
C SER A 30 -18.18 9.95 8.02
N ALA A 31 -18.84 9.32 7.05
CA ALA A 31 -19.64 8.11 7.25
C ALA A 31 -18.84 6.79 7.28
N GLY A 32 -17.50 6.84 7.21
CA GLY A 32 -16.64 5.65 7.24
C GLY A 32 -16.56 4.87 5.91
N GLY A 33 -17.04 5.45 4.81
CA GLY A 33 -16.97 4.83 3.48
C GLY A 33 -15.53 4.66 2.96
N PRO A 34 -15.30 3.79 1.95
CA PRO A 34 -13.98 3.62 1.37
C PRO A 34 -13.49 4.89 0.67
N LEU A 35 -12.19 5.13 0.71
CA LEU A 35 -11.51 6.19 -0.03
C LEU A 35 -10.65 5.55 -1.11
N ASP A 36 -10.99 5.84 -2.37
CA ASP A 36 -10.18 5.44 -3.53
C ASP A 36 -9.23 6.57 -3.89
N LEU A 37 -7.94 6.27 -3.95
CA LEU A 37 -6.88 7.19 -4.32
C LEU A 37 -6.18 6.69 -5.57
N ASP A 38 -5.81 7.66 -6.38
CA ASP A 38 -5.15 7.50 -7.64
C ASP A 38 -3.84 8.31 -7.58
N THR A 39 -2.70 7.63 -7.58
CA THR A 39 -1.42 8.28 -7.36
C THR A 39 -0.29 7.64 -8.15
N SER A 40 0.88 8.25 -8.10
CA SER A 40 2.12 7.64 -8.55
C SER A 40 3.18 7.79 -7.48
N LEU A 41 3.88 6.69 -7.18
CA LEU A 41 4.88 6.64 -6.14
C LEU A 41 6.29 6.73 -6.75
N LEU A 42 7.16 7.44 -6.07
CA LEU A 42 8.58 7.58 -6.39
C LEU A 42 9.41 6.79 -5.38
N PHE A 43 10.39 6.04 -5.86
CA PHE A 43 11.28 5.24 -5.02
C PHE A 43 12.73 5.52 -5.36
N ASP A 44 13.62 5.38 -4.38
CA ASP A 44 15.06 5.38 -4.64
C ASP A 44 15.41 4.25 -5.60
N ALA A 45 16.34 4.51 -6.53
CA ALA A 45 16.70 3.55 -7.56
C ALA A 45 17.45 2.34 -6.99
N ASP A 46 16.88 1.16 -7.18
CA ASP A 46 17.57 -0.14 -7.05
C ASP A 46 17.66 -0.85 -8.41
N ASP A 47 18.32 -2.01 -8.46
CA ASP A 47 18.57 -2.70 -9.73
C ASP A 47 17.27 -3.13 -10.44
N ALA A 48 16.24 -3.52 -9.69
CA ALA A 48 14.94 -3.89 -10.25
C ALA A 48 14.23 -2.66 -10.86
N LEU A 49 14.26 -1.53 -10.16
CA LEU A 49 13.70 -0.28 -10.63
C LEU A 49 14.45 0.29 -11.83
N ARG A 50 15.80 0.19 -11.85
CA ARG A 50 16.62 0.62 -13.00
C ARG A 50 16.31 -0.20 -14.24
N ALA A 51 16.27 -1.53 -14.12
CA ALA A 51 15.93 -2.41 -15.24
C ALA A 51 14.51 -2.13 -15.77
N TYR A 52 13.56 -1.89 -14.87
CA TYR A 52 12.20 -1.50 -15.26
C TYR A 52 12.15 -0.15 -15.98
N ALA A 53 12.86 0.85 -15.46
CA ALA A 53 12.93 2.17 -16.06
C ALA A 53 13.54 2.10 -17.47
N GLU A 54 14.64 1.37 -17.63
CA GLU A 54 15.30 1.14 -18.92
C GLU A 54 14.38 0.45 -19.93
N ALA A 55 13.73 -0.66 -19.53
CA ALA A 55 12.82 -1.42 -20.39
C ALA A 55 11.61 -0.61 -20.87
N ASN A 56 11.20 0.39 -20.07
CA ASN A 56 10.05 1.25 -20.35
C ASN A 56 10.45 2.63 -20.90
N GLY A 57 11.74 2.86 -21.22
CA GLY A 57 12.23 4.14 -21.73
C GLY A 57 12.02 5.32 -20.77
N ARG A 58 11.97 5.06 -19.47
CA ARG A 58 11.76 6.06 -18.42
C ARG A 58 13.10 6.52 -17.85
N ALA A 59 13.35 7.83 -17.88
CA ALA A 59 14.45 8.42 -17.15
C ALA A 59 14.09 8.55 -15.65
N PRO A 60 15.07 8.43 -14.73
CA PRO A 60 14.89 8.87 -13.35
C PRO A 60 14.49 10.35 -13.28
N GLU A 61 13.81 10.71 -12.21
CA GLU A 61 13.46 12.10 -11.90
C GLU A 61 14.73 12.89 -11.52
N ALA A 62 14.61 14.22 -11.40
CA ALA A 62 15.76 15.10 -11.15
C ALA A 62 16.52 14.79 -9.84
N ASP A 63 15.85 14.16 -8.88
CA ASP A 63 16.43 13.71 -7.60
C ASP A 63 16.94 12.25 -7.64
N GLY A 64 16.94 11.62 -8.82
CA GLY A 64 17.39 10.25 -9.03
C GLY A 64 16.37 9.17 -8.68
N ARG A 65 15.18 9.54 -8.19
CA ARG A 65 14.12 8.56 -7.90
C ARG A 65 13.41 8.10 -9.16
N ILE A 66 12.90 6.87 -9.13
CA ILE A 66 12.21 6.24 -10.25
C ILE A 66 10.70 6.21 -9.96
N ARG A 67 9.91 6.71 -10.92
CA ARG A 67 8.45 6.65 -10.89
C ARG A 67 7.96 5.35 -11.52
N ILE A 68 7.31 4.49 -10.73
CA ILE A 68 6.88 3.16 -11.20
C ILE A 68 5.57 3.18 -12.00
N GLY A 69 4.85 4.31 -12.05
CA GLY A 69 3.59 4.44 -12.77
C GLY A 69 2.40 4.62 -11.83
N TYR A 70 1.18 4.41 -12.32
CA TYR A 70 -0.04 4.66 -11.56
C TYR A 70 -0.33 3.53 -10.55
N VAL A 71 -0.67 3.92 -9.33
CA VAL A 71 -1.04 3.05 -8.22
C VAL A 71 -2.43 3.47 -7.76
N TYR A 72 -3.33 2.49 -7.69
CA TYR A 72 -4.67 2.65 -7.15
C TYR A 72 -4.65 2.20 -5.69
N ALA A 73 -4.91 3.10 -4.74
CA ALA A 73 -4.94 2.78 -3.33
C ALA A 73 -6.36 2.90 -2.79
N THR A 74 -6.92 1.82 -2.25
CA THR A 74 -8.22 1.85 -1.55
C THR A 74 -7.99 1.79 -0.06
N VAL A 75 -8.46 2.81 0.66
CA VAL A 75 -8.46 2.87 2.12
C VAL A 75 -9.84 2.45 2.62
N ARG A 76 -9.88 1.53 3.57
CA ARG A 76 -11.10 1.16 4.32
C ARG A 76 -10.85 1.47 5.78
N PHE A 77 -11.61 2.40 6.35
CA PHE A 77 -11.40 2.86 7.73
C PHE A 77 -11.78 1.82 8.80
N ALA A 78 -12.63 0.87 8.42
CA ALA A 78 -12.90 -0.34 9.19
C ALA A 78 -12.79 -1.54 8.25
N SER A 79 -11.98 -2.53 8.64
CA SER A 79 -11.87 -3.79 7.90
C SER A 79 -12.88 -4.81 8.42
N PHE A 80 -13.56 -5.55 7.53
CA PHE A 80 -14.45 -6.65 7.92
C PHE A 80 -13.77 -7.71 8.82
N PRO A 81 -12.53 -8.17 8.55
CA PRO A 81 -11.89 -9.18 9.39
C PRO A 81 -11.45 -8.63 10.76
N HIS A 82 -11.17 -7.32 10.87
CA HIS A 82 -10.85 -6.70 12.16
C HIS A 82 -11.31 -5.22 12.18
N PRO A 83 -12.53 -4.92 12.70
CA PRO A 83 -13.14 -3.59 12.59
C PRO A 83 -12.33 -2.44 13.18
N GLY A 84 -11.48 -2.72 14.18
CA GLY A 84 -10.61 -1.71 14.79
C GLY A 84 -9.33 -1.39 14.01
N TYR A 85 -9.10 -2.00 12.84
CA TYR A 85 -8.00 -1.63 11.95
C TYR A 85 -8.51 -1.10 10.62
N ALA A 86 -7.90 -0.01 10.17
CA ALA A 86 -8.00 0.44 8.79
C ALA A 86 -7.10 -0.44 7.89
N SER A 87 -7.52 -0.62 6.64
CA SER A 87 -6.72 -1.30 5.62
C SER A 87 -6.43 -0.37 4.45
N VAL A 88 -5.19 -0.39 3.96
CA VAL A 88 -4.79 0.28 2.72
C VAL A 88 -4.39 -0.80 1.72
N GLU A 89 -5.08 -0.86 0.60
CA GLU A 89 -4.86 -1.86 -0.44
C GLU A 89 -4.34 -1.16 -1.69
N CYS A 90 -3.13 -1.49 -2.12
CA CYS A 90 -2.45 -0.84 -3.25
C CYS A 90 -2.39 -1.78 -4.45
N TRP A 91 -2.96 -1.34 -5.57
CA TRP A 91 -2.99 -2.07 -6.83
C TRP A 91 -2.13 -1.38 -7.87
N ALA A 92 -1.22 -2.15 -8.45
CA ALA A 92 -0.43 -1.70 -9.57
C ALA A 92 -1.25 -1.74 -10.88
N ALA A 93 -1.07 -0.76 -11.75
CA ALA A 93 -1.82 -0.68 -13.01
C ALA A 93 -1.49 -1.78 -14.04
N THR A 94 -0.33 -2.45 -13.91
CA THR A 94 0.10 -3.52 -14.82
C THR A 94 0.75 -4.67 -14.07
N SER A 95 0.71 -5.88 -14.63
CA SER A 95 1.38 -7.06 -14.05
C SER A 95 2.89 -6.89 -13.94
N GLU A 96 3.51 -6.12 -14.83
CA GLU A 96 4.94 -5.78 -14.73
C GLU A 96 5.23 -4.93 -13.49
N MET A 97 4.39 -3.92 -13.23
CA MET A 97 4.48 -3.13 -12.01
C MET A 97 4.22 -3.99 -10.75
N SER A 98 3.24 -4.89 -10.77
CA SER A 98 3.00 -5.81 -9.63
C SER A 98 4.26 -6.62 -9.30
N ARG A 99 4.96 -7.12 -10.32
CA ARG A 99 6.22 -7.85 -10.13
C ARG A 99 7.35 -7.00 -9.53
N LEU A 100 7.29 -5.66 -9.62
CA LEU A 100 8.27 -4.80 -8.94
C LEU A 100 8.12 -4.85 -7.42
N PHE A 101 6.91 -4.96 -6.89
CA PHE A 101 6.70 -5.05 -5.45
C PHE A 101 7.40 -6.28 -4.86
N ALA A 102 7.39 -7.40 -5.58
CA ALA A 102 8.13 -8.59 -5.19
C ALA A 102 9.66 -8.45 -5.35
N ARG A 103 10.13 -7.78 -6.40
CA ARG A 103 11.56 -7.76 -6.82
C ARG A 103 12.39 -6.61 -6.26
N SER A 104 11.77 -5.46 -6.00
CA SER A 104 12.47 -4.25 -5.54
C SER A 104 12.58 -4.24 -4.02
N ALA A 105 13.81 -4.24 -3.53
CA ALA A 105 14.08 -4.08 -2.10
C ALA A 105 13.67 -2.66 -1.63
N GLY A 106 13.81 -1.65 -2.49
CA GLY A 106 13.40 -0.27 -2.22
C GLY A 106 11.90 -0.14 -2.02
N ILE A 107 11.08 -0.70 -2.93
CA ILE A 107 9.61 -0.71 -2.78
C ILE A 107 9.22 -1.45 -1.51
N ARG A 108 9.77 -2.65 -1.30
CA ARG A 108 9.49 -3.44 -0.08
C ARG A 108 9.75 -2.64 1.18
N LYS A 109 10.94 -2.05 1.28
CA LYS A 109 11.34 -1.24 2.44
C LYS A 109 10.40 -0.06 2.63
N ALA A 110 10.05 0.66 1.56
CA ALA A 110 9.16 1.81 1.65
C ALA A 110 7.79 1.47 2.23
N PHE A 111 7.16 0.35 1.83
CA PHE A 111 5.87 -0.06 2.39
C PHE A 111 5.98 -0.64 3.80
N THR A 112 7.04 -1.39 4.12
CA THR A 112 7.24 -1.85 5.50
C THR A 112 7.53 -0.70 6.45
N ASP A 113 8.32 0.30 6.01
CA ASP A 113 8.61 1.51 6.79
C ASP A 113 7.35 2.37 6.95
N LEU A 114 6.54 2.52 5.90
CA LEU A 114 5.25 3.20 5.99
C LEU A 114 4.32 2.49 6.99
N THR A 115 4.27 1.16 6.93
CA THR A 115 3.49 0.35 7.88
C THR A 115 3.97 0.59 9.31
N ALA A 116 5.28 0.54 9.54
CA ALA A 116 5.87 0.79 10.85
C ALA A 116 5.57 2.21 11.36
N ALA A 117 5.77 3.23 10.53
CA ALA A 117 5.55 4.63 10.87
C ALA A 117 4.08 4.96 11.16
N ALA A 118 3.15 4.27 10.49
CA ALA A 118 1.71 4.40 10.72
C ALA A 118 1.20 3.61 11.94
N GLY A 119 2.07 2.90 12.67
CA GLY A 119 1.64 1.99 13.74
C GLY A 119 0.89 0.75 13.22
N GLY A 120 1.07 0.41 11.95
CA GLY A 120 0.41 -0.71 11.29
C GLY A 120 0.89 -2.06 11.84
N VAL A 121 -0.06 -2.97 12.01
CA VAL A 121 0.20 -4.31 12.57
C VAL A 121 0.63 -5.33 11.52
N CYS A 122 0.31 -5.11 10.24
CA CYS A 122 0.57 -6.06 9.16
C CYS A 122 0.83 -5.36 7.82
N CYS A 123 1.76 -5.89 7.03
CA CYS A 123 1.98 -5.52 5.63
C CYS A 123 2.07 -6.78 4.77
N LEU A 124 1.22 -6.86 3.74
CA LEU A 124 1.10 -7.99 2.82
C LEU A 124 1.48 -7.55 1.42
N PHE A 125 2.26 -8.37 0.73
CA PHE A 125 2.64 -8.15 -0.67
C PHE A 125 2.00 -9.24 -1.52
N ASP A 126 1.21 -8.85 -2.51
CA ASP A 126 0.81 -9.76 -3.57
C ASP A 126 2.06 -10.21 -4.34
N THR A 127 2.23 -11.52 -4.49
CA THR A 127 3.34 -12.11 -5.25
C THR A 127 3.05 -12.22 -6.75
N GLY A 128 1.83 -11.87 -7.17
CA GLY A 128 1.36 -11.88 -8.56
C GLY A 128 0.46 -13.08 -8.88
N ASP A 129 -0.32 -12.94 -9.96
CA ASP A 129 -1.17 -14.00 -10.54
C ASP A 129 -2.18 -14.64 -9.57
N GLY A 130 -2.65 -13.88 -8.57
CA GLY A 130 -3.57 -14.39 -7.54
C GLY A 130 -2.93 -15.42 -6.60
N GLY A 131 -1.59 -15.49 -6.58
CA GLY A 131 -0.81 -16.34 -5.70
C GLY A 131 -0.89 -15.90 -4.23
N PRO A 132 -0.39 -16.74 -3.31
CA PRO A 132 -0.41 -16.39 -1.90
C PRO A 132 0.38 -15.10 -1.63
N GLU A 133 -0.19 -14.26 -0.76
CA GLU A 133 0.45 -13.03 -0.30
C GLU A 133 1.65 -13.36 0.60
N GLU A 134 2.72 -12.57 0.50
CA GLU A 134 3.84 -12.61 1.43
C GLU A 134 3.59 -11.64 2.60
N VAL A 135 3.65 -12.14 3.82
CA VAL A 135 3.65 -11.34 5.05
C VAL A 135 5.04 -10.72 5.20
N CYS A 136 5.14 -9.41 4.96
CA CYS A 136 6.40 -8.66 4.96
C CYS A 136 6.68 -7.96 6.30
N TRP A 137 5.61 -7.64 7.03
CA TRP A 137 5.66 -7.01 8.35
C TRP A 137 4.55 -7.58 9.23
N LEU A 138 4.87 -7.89 10.48
CA LEU A 138 3.90 -8.34 11.47
C LEU A 138 4.31 -7.89 12.88
N ASN A 139 3.43 -7.16 13.57
CA ASN A 139 3.56 -6.77 14.97
C ASN A 139 4.95 -6.20 15.31
N GLY A 140 5.38 -5.19 14.56
CA GLY A 140 6.65 -4.49 14.81
C GLY A 140 7.89 -5.17 14.25
N ARG A 141 7.75 -6.27 13.49
CA ARG A 141 8.89 -7.04 12.96
C ARG A 141 8.73 -7.32 11.48
N SER A 142 9.82 -7.16 10.73
CA SER A 142 9.91 -7.66 9.35
C SER A 142 9.88 -9.19 9.33
N THR A 143 9.20 -9.75 8.34
CA THR A 143 9.08 -11.20 8.15
C THR A 143 9.00 -11.55 6.67
N ARG A 144 9.05 -12.85 6.35
CA ARG A 144 9.00 -13.40 4.98
C ARG A 144 8.22 -14.71 4.98
N GLU A 145 7.02 -14.65 5.55
CA GLU A 145 6.15 -15.81 5.70
C GLU A 145 5.09 -15.77 4.60
N MET A 146 4.73 -16.92 4.05
CA MET A 146 3.67 -16.99 3.04
C MET A 146 2.31 -17.22 3.69
N LEU A 147 1.30 -16.50 3.23
CA LEU A 147 -0.09 -16.88 3.46
C LEU A 147 -0.36 -18.23 2.77
N GLY A 148 -1.11 -19.12 3.42
CA GLY A 148 -1.21 -20.53 2.99
C GLY A 148 -0.03 -21.41 3.41
N GLY A 149 0.98 -20.85 4.08
CA GLY A 149 2.10 -21.59 4.66
C GLY A 149 1.79 -22.21 6.03
N PRO A 150 2.72 -23.00 6.60
CA PRO A 150 2.51 -23.69 7.89
C PRO A 150 2.19 -22.75 9.05
N ARG A 151 2.77 -21.55 9.05
CA ARG A 151 2.57 -20.55 10.10
C ARG A 151 1.23 -19.81 9.96
N PHE A 152 0.81 -19.54 8.72
CA PHE A 152 -0.40 -18.78 8.40
C PHE A 152 -1.18 -19.53 7.32
N PRO A 153 -1.91 -20.60 7.69
CA PRO A 153 -2.64 -21.42 6.71
C PRO A 153 -3.75 -20.64 5.98
N ASP A 154 -4.29 -19.59 6.60
CA ASP A 154 -5.28 -18.70 6.00
C ASP A 154 -5.20 -17.28 6.60
N ARG A 155 -6.00 -16.36 6.03
CA ARG A 155 -6.05 -14.96 6.48
C ARG A 155 -6.60 -14.82 7.91
N ARG A 156 -7.44 -15.75 8.36
CA ARG A 156 -7.99 -15.72 9.71
C ARG A 156 -6.90 -16.00 10.74
N ALA A 157 -6.10 -17.04 10.52
CA ALA A 157 -4.97 -17.39 11.38
C ALA A 157 -3.95 -16.24 11.47
N LEU A 158 -3.73 -15.50 10.38
CA LEU A 158 -2.90 -14.29 10.41
C LEU A 158 -3.53 -13.19 11.29
N VAL A 159 -4.80 -12.88 11.09
CA VAL A 159 -5.51 -11.81 11.82
C VAL A 159 -5.59 -12.10 13.32
N GLU A 160 -5.72 -13.37 13.72
CA GLU A 160 -5.72 -13.80 15.13
C GLU A 160 -4.40 -13.47 15.86
N THR A 161 -3.33 -13.15 15.14
CA THR A 161 -2.06 -12.71 15.74
C THR A 161 -1.99 -11.22 16.04
N TRP A 162 -2.93 -10.40 15.54
CA TRP A 162 -2.89 -8.96 15.72
C TRP A 162 -3.26 -8.58 17.16
N PRO A 163 -2.61 -7.57 17.75
CA PRO A 163 -3.00 -7.07 19.06
C PRO A 163 -4.41 -6.50 19.01
N ALA A 164 -5.10 -6.51 20.16
CA ALA A 164 -6.31 -5.73 20.30
C ALA A 164 -5.98 -4.25 20.04
N PRO A 165 -6.78 -3.52 19.25
CA PRO A 165 -6.56 -2.11 19.02
C PRO A 165 -6.63 -1.38 20.36
N GLU A 166 -5.61 -0.58 20.64
CA GLU A 166 -5.66 0.36 21.76
C GLU A 166 -6.76 1.38 21.44
N GLY A 167 -7.72 1.51 22.37
CA GLY A 167 -8.94 2.32 22.18
C GLY A 167 -8.71 3.83 22.25
#